data_AF-A0A954RMC8-F1
#
_entry.id   AF-A0A954RMC8-F1
#
_cell.length_a   1.000
_cell.length_b   1.000
_cell.length_c   1.000
_cell.angle_alpha   90.00
_cell.angle_beta   90.00
_cell.angle_gamma   90.00
#
_symmetry.space_group_name_H-M   'P 1'
#
loop_
_entity.id
_entity.type
_entity.pdbx_description
1 polymer ?
#
loop_
_entity_poly.entity_id
_entity_poly.type
_entity_poly.pdbx_seq_one_letter_code
_entity_poly.pdbx_strand_id
1 'polypeptide(L)'
;MSLRNWLIQTRTVWEEVKAVACGVMQHEKPPVQAGELTQLEQRVLFSATPIAAVTDADKNLAPDDAISDFANVDSVVDGTNVDGTDVDQGAFVDAQDAATEAPSLVDTTSENGLTSTGSQESVRELVFVDSSIPDYDQLLSDLTTRLEYGRSLEVVLLSDSRDGIEQITTALAAYDNLDAVHFVSHGTDRAVKLGNTWLTLDSLNAHAGNVATWRDSLAEGADLLFYGCDLAGSDAGQTLLEAMQALTGADIAASTDDTGAQSLDGDWDLEYQLGELQTEVVFSLDVQTEWYGLLNTFTVTNTNDSGAGSLRQAILNANSLGGTDIINFNIAGTGLHTINLASALPSITGVVTINATTDDSFAANGSRPAIVLNGGGTIQDGFQLYGGSGGSTIRGFVIQNFTESGI
;
A
#
# COMPACT_ATOMS: atom_id res chain seq x y z
N MET A 1 11.32 39.81 2.55
CA MET A 1 10.68 39.51 1.25
C MET A 1 9.49 38.62 1.55
N SER A 2 8.27 39.14 1.39
CA SER A 2 7.04 38.53 1.90
C SER A 2 6.40 37.59 0.87
N LEU A 3 5.77 36.50 1.35
CA LEU A 3 4.99 35.49 0.61
C LEU A 3 4.04 36.07 -0.46
N ARG A 4 3.63 37.34 -0.35
CA ARG A 4 2.82 38.03 -1.35
C ARG A 4 3.51 38.20 -2.71
N ASN A 5 4.85 38.21 -2.77
CA ASN A 5 5.56 38.32 -4.05
C ASN A 5 5.65 36.99 -4.80
N TRP A 6 5.50 35.84 -4.13
CA TRP A 6 5.53 34.53 -4.78
C TRP A 6 4.19 34.23 -5.48
N LEU A 7 3.05 34.58 -4.85
CA LEU A 7 1.70 34.40 -5.41
C LEU A 7 1.41 35.23 -6.68
N ILE A 8 2.19 36.28 -6.94
CA ILE A 8 2.01 37.12 -8.16
C ILE A 8 2.82 36.57 -9.34
N GLN A 9 3.94 35.87 -9.10
CA GLN A 9 4.76 35.30 -10.18
C GLN A 9 4.17 34.01 -10.77
N THR A 10 3.43 33.21 -9.99
CA THR A 10 2.82 31.96 -10.46
C THR A 10 1.53 32.17 -11.28
N ARG A 11 0.86 33.32 -11.12
CA ARG A 11 -0.38 33.63 -11.85
C ARG A 11 -0.15 34.04 -13.32
N THR A 12 1.02 34.62 -13.63
CA THR A 12 1.33 35.14 -14.97
C THR A 12 1.75 34.03 -15.94
N VAL A 13 2.34 32.94 -15.44
CA VAL A 13 2.75 31.77 -16.24
C VAL A 13 1.53 30.91 -16.63
N TRP A 14 0.44 30.98 -15.86
CA TRP A 14 -0.76 30.16 -16.04
C TRP A 14 -1.74 30.64 -17.14
N GLU A 15 -1.71 31.91 -17.52
CA GLU A 15 -2.60 32.45 -18.58
C GLU A 15 -2.04 32.22 -20.00
N GLU A 16 -0.72 31.99 -20.17
CA GLU A 16 -0.12 31.69 -21.48
C GLU A 16 -0.35 30.23 -21.92
N VAL A 17 -0.49 29.29 -20.99
CA VAL A 17 -0.74 27.87 -21.30
C VAL A 17 -2.18 27.63 -21.79
N LYS A 18 -3.16 28.41 -21.31
CA LYS A 18 -4.57 28.33 -21.75
C LYS A 18 -4.77 28.68 -23.23
N ALA A 19 -3.88 29.47 -23.83
CA ALA A 19 -4.02 29.90 -25.22
C ALA A 19 -3.56 28.85 -26.25
N VAL A 20 -2.81 27.82 -25.85
CA VAL A 20 -2.23 26.82 -26.76
C VAL A 20 -3.11 25.55 -26.86
N ALA A 21 -3.99 25.28 -25.89
CA ALA A 21 -4.77 24.04 -25.84
C ALA A 21 -6.15 24.10 -26.55
N CYS A 22 -6.60 25.26 -27.04
CA CYS A 22 -7.94 25.41 -27.65
C CYS A 22 -7.96 25.38 -29.19
N GLY A 23 -7.03 24.63 -29.81
CA GLY A 23 -6.93 24.58 -31.26
C GLY A 23 -6.46 23.23 -31.77
N VAL A 24 -7.42 22.53 -32.41
CA VAL A 24 -7.22 21.43 -33.38
C VAL A 24 -7.11 20.03 -32.76
N MET A 25 -8.13 19.19 -33.00
CA MET A 25 -8.06 17.88 -33.67
C MET A 25 -9.43 17.19 -33.56
N GLN A 26 -10.31 17.42 -34.53
CA GLN A 26 -11.44 16.54 -34.81
C GLN A 26 -10.90 15.36 -35.65
N HIS A 27 -10.91 14.14 -35.11
CA HIS A 27 -10.71 12.93 -35.89
C HIS A 27 -11.91 11.99 -35.72
N GLU A 28 -12.61 11.78 -36.83
CA GLU A 28 -13.74 10.86 -36.96
C GLU A 28 -13.29 9.40 -36.84
N LYS A 29 -14.08 8.59 -36.12
CA LYS A 29 -13.86 7.16 -35.84
C LYS A 29 -14.31 6.30 -37.04
N PRO A 30 -13.51 5.31 -37.51
CA PRO A 30 -13.96 4.39 -38.57
C PRO A 30 -14.87 3.27 -38.02
N PRO A 31 -15.73 2.67 -38.86
CA PRO A 31 -16.75 1.71 -38.41
C PRO A 31 -16.18 0.31 -38.12
N VAL A 32 -16.64 -0.30 -37.03
CA VAL A 32 -16.29 -1.68 -36.61
C VAL A 32 -17.17 -2.69 -37.37
N GLN A 33 -16.54 -3.66 -38.04
CA GLN A 33 -17.23 -4.83 -38.62
C GLN A 33 -17.51 -5.86 -37.52
N ALA A 34 -18.76 -6.30 -37.42
CA ALA A 34 -19.17 -7.40 -36.55
C ALA A 34 -18.69 -8.75 -37.12
N GLY A 35 -17.78 -9.42 -36.40
CA GLY A 35 -17.35 -10.79 -36.66
C GLY A 35 -18.22 -11.81 -35.93
N GLU A 36 -18.51 -12.92 -36.59
CA GLU A 36 -19.40 -14.02 -36.17
C GLU A 36 -18.96 -14.69 -34.85
N LEU A 37 -19.94 -14.94 -33.98
CA LEU A 37 -19.80 -15.72 -32.74
C LEU A 37 -19.70 -17.22 -33.08
N THR A 38 -18.53 -17.81 -32.92
CA THR A 38 -18.37 -19.28 -32.94
C THR A 38 -18.64 -19.87 -31.56
N GLN A 39 -19.38 -20.99 -31.56
CA GLN A 39 -19.89 -21.68 -30.37
C GLN A 39 -18.79 -22.26 -29.47
N LEU A 40 -18.99 -22.16 -28.15
CA LEU A 40 -18.19 -22.79 -27.10
C LEU A 40 -18.43 -24.31 -27.06
N GLU A 41 -17.37 -25.11 -27.16
CA GLU A 41 -17.43 -26.57 -26.97
C GLU A 41 -17.53 -26.96 -25.49
N GLN A 42 -18.15 -28.11 -25.22
CA GLN A 42 -18.46 -28.62 -23.89
C GLN A 42 -17.22 -29.08 -23.10
N ARG A 43 -17.11 -28.68 -21.83
CA ARG A 43 -16.13 -29.18 -20.86
C ARG A 43 -16.57 -30.54 -20.31
N VAL A 44 -15.73 -31.57 -20.50
CA VAL A 44 -15.89 -32.90 -19.87
C VAL A 44 -15.30 -32.86 -18.45
N LEU A 45 -16.11 -33.24 -17.45
CA LEU A 45 -15.68 -33.46 -16.06
C LEU A 45 -15.05 -34.86 -15.92
N PHE A 46 -13.83 -34.94 -15.38
CA PHE A 46 -13.23 -36.21 -14.95
C PHE A 46 -13.53 -36.45 -13.47
N SER A 47 -14.19 -37.57 -13.16
CA SER A 47 -14.46 -38.04 -11.80
C SER A 47 -13.25 -38.77 -11.22
N ALA A 48 -12.81 -38.36 -10.02
CA ALA A 48 -11.81 -39.07 -9.23
C ALA A 48 -12.38 -40.38 -8.66
N THR A 49 -11.65 -41.48 -8.81
CA THR A 49 -11.90 -42.75 -8.12
C THR A 49 -10.94 -42.86 -6.93
N PRO A 50 -11.36 -43.32 -5.74
CA PRO A 50 -10.44 -43.51 -4.61
C PRO A 50 -9.71 -44.85 -4.74
N ILE A 51 -8.40 -44.86 -4.47
CA ILE A 51 -7.60 -46.07 -4.34
C ILE A 51 -7.58 -46.51 -2.86
N ALA A 52 -7.87 -47.79 -2.62
CA ALA A 52 -7.83 -48.42 -1.31
C ALA A 52 -6.49 -49.14 -1.06
N ALA A 53 -6.18 -49.29 0.23
CA ALA A 53 -4.93 -49.72 0.84
C ALA A 53 -4.55 -51.20 0.68
N VAL A 54 -3.23 -51.48 0.72
CA VAL A 54 -2.51 -52.60 1.37
C VAL A 54 -0.99 -52.34 1.21
N THR A 55 -0.03 -52.69 2.08
CA THR A 55 0.11 -53.64 3.22
C THR A 55 1.39 -53.27 4.00
N ASP A 56 1.40 -53.55 5.31
CA ASP A 56 2.58 -53.59 6.17
C ASP A 56 3.67 -54.59 5.72
N ALA A 57 4.95 -54.20 5.84
CA ALA A 57 5.99 -54.93 6.58
C ALA A 57 7.38 -54.30 6.33
N ASP A 58 7.97 -53.66 7.34
CA ASP A 58 9.22 -54.17 7.91
C ASP A 58 9.41 -53.68 9.35
N LYS A 59 9.78 -54.61 10.23
CA LYS A 59 10.03 -54.41 11.65
C LYS A 59 11.54 -54.45 11.87
N ASN A 60 12.05 -53.45 12.61
CA ASN A 60 12.98 -53.59 13.75
C ASN A 60 13.99 -52.45 13.79
N LEU A 61 13.86 -51.59 14.80
CA LEU A 61 14.93 -51.32 15.76
C LEU A 61 14.29 -50.76 17.04
N ALA A 62 14.62 -51.39 18.15
CA ALA A 62 14.10 -51.15 19.50
C ALA A 62 14.78 -49.91 20.16
N PRO A 63 14.25 -49.44 21.30
CA PRO A 63 14.57 -48.15 21.91
C PRO A 63 15.59 -48.27 23.07
N ASP A 64 16.34 -47.20 23.33
CA ASP A 64 17.04 -46.94 24.60
C ASP A 64 17.14 -45.41 24.80
N ASP A 65 16.47 -44.90 25.83
CA ASP A 65 17.02 -44.25 27.04
C ASP A 65 17.25 -42.73 26.90
N ALA A 66 16.36 -41.90 27.46
CA ALA A 66 16.30 -41.46 28.86
C ALA A 66 17.13 -40.20 29.14
N ILE A 67 16.45 -39.05 29.32
CA ILE A 67 16.79 -38.06 30.36
C ILE A 67 15.47 -37.50 30.93
N SER A 68 15.21 -37.85 32.18
CA SER A 68 14.26 -37.25 33.12
C SER A 68 14.95 -36.19 33.99
N ASP A 69 14.15 -35.45 34.78
CA ASP A 69 14.50 -34.49 35.84
C ASP A 69 14.94 -33.09 35.36
N PHE A 70 14.28 -31.99 35.78
CA PHE A 70 13.98 -31.64 37.17
C PHE A 70 12.57 -31.07 37.39
N ALA A 71 11.89 -31.60 38.40
CA ALA A 71 10.82 -30.93 39.12
C ALA A 71 11.34 -30.33 40.44
N ASN A 72 10.61 -29.31 40.92
CA ASN A 72 10.51 -28.83 42.30
C ASN A 72 11.68 -28.04 42.93
N VAL A 73 11.40 -26.77 43.25
CA VAL A 73 11.85 -26.15 44.50
C VAL A 73 10.64 -25.73 45.33
N ASP A 74 10.75 -26.15 46.58
CA ASP A 74 9.84 -26.16 47.70
C ASP A 74 9.56 -24.79 48.31
N SER A 75 8.46 -24.80 49.05
CA SER A 75 7.86 -23.82 49.93
C SER A 75 8.75 -23.28 51.06
N VAL A 76 8.42 -22.06 51.51
CA VAL A 76 8.57 -21.66 52.91
C VAL A 76 7.25 -21.02 53.38
N VAL A 77 6.75 -21.58 54.48
CA VAL A 77 5.55 -21.23 55.25
C VAL A 77 5.86 -20.12 56.26
N ASP A 78 4.83 -19.35 56.66
CA ASP A 78 4.50 -18.85 58.02
C ASP A 78 4.00 -17.38 57.99
N GLY A 79 2.84 -16.94 58.49
CA GLY A 79 1.78 -17.58 59.27
C GLY A 79 0.61 -16.59 59.53
N THR A 80 -0.57 -17.16 59.79
CA THR A 80 -1.67 -16.70 60.70
C THR A 80 -2.25 -15.28 60.61
N ASN A 81 -3.56 -15.16 60.25
CA ASN A 81 -4.64 -14.90 61.23
C ASN A 81 -6.07 -14.86 60.60
N VAL A 82 -6.92 -15.79 61.06
CA VAL A 82 -8.32 -15.67 61.59
C VAL A 82 -8.88 -14.24 61.77
N ASP A 83 -10.17 -13.92 61.83
CA ASP A 83 -11.51 -14.56 61.85
C ASP A 83 -12.49 -13.37 62.08
N GLY A 84 -13.78 -13.49 61.77
CA GLY A 84 -14.80 -12.60 62.37
C GLY A 84 -15.85 -12.04 61.42
N THR A 85 -16.92 -12.80 61.29
CA THR A 85 -18.28 -12.37 60.93
C THR A 85 -18.80 -11.21 61.79
N ASP A 86 -19.58 -10.29 61.22
CA ASP A 86 -20.83 -9.89 61.91
C ASP A 86 -21.89 -9.32 60.96
N VAL A 87 -23.13 -9.64 61.30
CA VAL A 87 -24.37 -9.41 60.58
C VAL A 87 -25.14 -8.37 61.40
N ASP A 88 -25.66 -7.30 60.80
CA ASP A 88 -26.71 -6.53 61.48
C ASP A 88 -27.83 -6.15 60.50
N GLN A 89 -29.03 -6.59 60.88
CA GLN A 89 -30.31 -6.23 60.30
C GLN A 89 -30.98 -5.22 61.23
N GLY A 90 -31.56 -4.15 60.67
CA GLY A 90 -32.46 -3.26 61.40
C GLY A 90 -33.43 -2.56 60.45
N ALA A 91 -34.70 -2.95 60.52
CA ALA A 91 -35.80 -2.62 59.64
C ALA A 91 -36.53 -1.28 59.97
N PHE A 92 -37.65 -1.07 59.26
CA PHE A 92 -38.77 -0.10 59.45
C PHE A 92 -38.62 1.22 58.66
N VAL A 93 -39.56 1.68 57.81
CA VAL A 93 -41.04 1.59 57.83
C VAL A 93 -41.66 1.82 56.44
N ASP A 94 -42.86 1.25 56.25
CA ASP A 94 -43.87 1.45 55.20
C ASP A 94 -44.23 2.92 54.89
N ALA A 95 -44.53 3.21 53.61
CA ALA A 95 -45.84 3.74 53.22
C ALA A 95 -46.02 3.83 51.69
N GLN A 96 -47.10 3.19 51.27
CA GLN A 96 -47.78 3.14 49.99
C GLN A 96 -48.60 4.43 49.75
N ASP A 97 -48.71 4.90 48.50
CA ASP A 97 -49.97 5.18 47.77
C ASP A 97 -49.77 6.10 46.55
N ALA A 98 -50.70 5.96 45.62
CA ALA A 98 -50.66 6.21 44.20
C ALA A 98 -51.14 7.60 43.74
N ALA A 99 -50.97 7.79 42.42
CA ALA A 99 -51.95 8.34 41.48
C ALA A 99 -51.87 9.86 41.11
N THR A 100 -51.68 10.05 39.80
CA THR A 100 -52.32 11.03 38.88
C THR A 100 -52.41 12.50 39.28
N GLU A 101 -51.84 13.37 38.44
CA GLU A 101 -52.61 14.31 37.60
C GLU A 101 -51.69 15.10 36.64
N ALA A 102 -52.01 15.08 35.35
CA ALA A 102 -51.77 16.19 34.42
C ALA A 102 -53.16 16.65 33.96
N PRO A 103 -53.44 17.96 33.82
CA PRO A 103 -53.25 18.55 32.49
C PRO A 103 -52.99 20.08 32.44
N SER A 104 -52.46 20.52 31.30
CA SER A 104 -53.04 21.56 30.41
C SER A 104 -52.07 22.61 29.87
N LEU A 105 -52.04 22.58 28.54
CA LEU A 105 -51.72 23.57 27.52
C LEU A 105 -51.68 25.05 27.94
N VAL A 106 -50.57 25.71 27.62
CA VAL A 106 -50.55 27.14 27.29
C VAL A 106 -49.76 27.33 26.00
N ASP A 107 -50.47 27.85 25.00
CA ASP A 107 -49.99 28.41 23.75
C ASP A 107 -49.38 29.80 24.02
N THR A 108 -48.09 29.98 23.69
CA THR A 108 -47.53 31.30 23.43
C THR A 108 -46.52 31.19 22.29
N THR A 109 -46.91 31.74 21.15
CA THR A 109 -46.07 32.18 20.04
C THR A 109 -44.74 32.78 20.50
N SER A 110 -43.63 32.21 20.04
CA SER A 110 -42.37 32.94 19.87
C SER A 110 -41.65 32.38 18.66
N GLU A 111 -41.72 33.11 17.56
CA GLU A 111 -40.64 33.11 16.58
C GLU A 111 -39.36 33.50 17.32
N ASN A 112 -38.37 32.61 17.32
CA ASN A 112 -36.97 33.00 17.36
C ASN A 112 -36.11 31.83 16.90
N GLY A 113 -35.14 32.17 16.04
CA GLY A 113 -34.40 31.25 15.20
C GLY A 113 -33.73 30.09 15.93
N LEU A 114 -33.97 28.90 15.39
CA LEU A 114 -33.02 27.81 15.49
C LEU A 114 -32.20 27.81 14.19
N THR A 115 -31.27 28.75 14.09
CA THR A 115 -30.08 28.52 13.29
C THR A 115 -29.34 27.38 13.98
N SER A 116 -29.52 26.14 13.51
CA SER A 116 -28.53 25.09 13.75
C SER A 116 -27.31 25.44 12.90
N THR A 117 -26.57 26.46 13.31
CA THR A 117 -25.19 26.64 12.87
C THR A 117 -24.37 25.63 13.65
N GLY A 118 -24.54 24.34 13.32
CA GLY A 118 -23.42 23.43 13.46
C GLY A 118 -22.36 24.02 12.55
N SER A 119 -21.31 24.59 13.13
CA SER A 119 -20.08 24.80 12.40
C SER A 119 -19.73 23.42 11.82
N GLN A 120 -19.92 23.24 10.51
CA GLN A 120 -19.18 22.19 9.82
C GLN A 120 -17.72 22.51 10.11
N GLU A 121 -17.11 21.80 11.05
CA GLU A 121 -15.66 21.81 11.14
C GLU A 121 -15.18 21.36 9.76
N SER A 122 -14.41 22.23 9.11
CA SER A 122 -13.88 21.96 7.80
C SER A 122 -12.90 20.79 7.95
N VAL A 123 -13.25 19.63 7.41
CA VAL A 123 -12.37 18.47 7.34
C VAL A 123 -11.10 18.88 6.59
N ARG A 124 -9.93 18.73 7.21
CA ARG A 124 -8.62 19.07 6.66
C ARG A 124 -7.81 17.83 6.40
N GLU A 125 -7.44 17.63 5.15
CA GLU A 125 -6.74 16.42 4.71
C GLU A 125 -5.46 16.79 3.97
N LEU A 126 -4.41 15.99 4.14
CA LEU A 126 -3.14 16.16 3.44
C LEU A 126 -2.87 14.95 2.54
N VAL A 127 -2.59 15.20 1.27
CA VAL A 127 -2.33 14.16 0.26
C VAL A 127 -0.87 14.20 -0.17
N PHE A 128 -0.13 13.15 0.18
CA PHE A 128 1.18 12.88 -0.38
C PHE A 128 1.03 12.06 -1.66
N VAL A 129 1.57 12.58 -2.78
CA VAL A 129 1.63 11.85 -4.05
C VAL A 129 3.09 11.62 -4.42
N ASP A 130 3.48 10.36 -4.60
CA ASP A 130 4.83 9.99 -5.00
C ASP A 130 5.06 10.27 -6.49
N SER A 131 6.10 11.06 -6.80
CA SER A 131 6.38 11.47 -8.18
C SER A 131 6.91 10.34 -9.07
N SER A 132 7.15 9.15 -8.52
CA SER A 132 7.50 7.95 -9.29
C SER A 132 6.29 7.17 -9.82
N ILE A 133 5.06 7.58 -9.46
CA ILE A 133 3.86 7.06 -10.08
C ILE A 133 3.76 7.58 -11.52
N PRO A 134 3.68 6.72 -12.55
CA PRO A 134 3.43 7.19 -13.92
C PRO A 134 2.16 8.02 -14.02
N ASP A 135 2.17 9.06 -14.85
CA ASP A 135 1.00 9.90 -15.13
C ASP A 135 0.33 10.51 -13.86
N TYR A 136 1.10 10.69 -12.78
CA TYR A 136 0.61 11.28 -11.53
C TYR A 136 -0.03 12.67 -11.73
N ASP A 137 0.26 13.37 -12.83
CA ASP A 137 -0.39 14.63 -13.22
C ASP A 137 -1.92 14.49 -13.39
N GLN A 138 -2.42 13.31 -13.81
CA GLN A 138 -3.86 13.03 -13.86
C GLN A 138 -4.45 12.97 -12.44
N LEU A 139 -3.75 12.33 -11.50
CA LEU A 139 -4.12 12.28 -10.08
C LEU A 139 -4.13 13.68 -9.48
N LEU A 140 -3.10 14.49 -9.76
CA LEU A 140 -3.05 15.88 -9.30
C LEU A 140 -4.19 16.75 -9.85
N SER A 141 -4.56 16.54 -11.12
CA SER A 141 -5.65 17.30 -11.76
C SER A 141 -7.00 17.02 -11.09
N ASP A 142 -7.24 15.78 -10.70
CA ASP A 142 -8.44 15.38 -9.96
C ASP A 142 -8.48 15.94 -8.54
N LEU A 143 -7.36 15.82 -7.80
CA LEU A 143 -7.24 16.38 -6.46
C LEU A 143 -7.44 17.91 -6.47
N THR A 144 -6.91 18.59 -7.50
CA THR A 144 -7.12 20.03 -7.70
C THR A 144 -8.59 20.35 -7.99
N THR A 145 -9.29 19.50 -8.74
CA THR A 145 -10.71 19.68 -9.01
C THR A 145 -11.54 19.51 -7.74
N ARG A 146 -11.18 18.58 -6.85
CA ARG A 146 -11.86 18.39 -5.55
C ARG A 146 -11.74 19.58 -4.61
N LEU A 147 -10.61 20.28 -4.66
CA LEU A 147 -10.43 21.53 -3.92
C LEU A 147 -11.49 22.57 -4.28
N GLU A 148 -11.92 22.60 -5.55
CA GLU A 148 -12.94 23.52 -6.04
C GLU A 148 -14.36 23.11 -5.59
N TYR A 149 -14.58 21.83 -5.26
CA TYR A 149 -15.87 21.30 -4.83
C TYR A 149 -16.04 21.14 -3.31
N GLY A 150 -15.11 21.70 -2.50
CA GLY A 150 -15.33 21.92 -1.07
C GLY A 150 -14.69 20.91 -0.12
N ARG A 151 -13.85 19.98 -0.58
CA ARG A 151 -12.91 19.26 0.30
C ARG A 151 -11.69 20.15 0.57
N SER A 152 -11.30 20.34 1.83
CA SER A 152 -10.08 21.08 2.19
C SER A 152 -8.87 20.15 2.14
N LEU A 153 -8.43 19.84 0.92
CA LEU A 153 -7.26 19.03 0.62
C LEU A 153 -6.01 19.90 0.43
N GLU A 154 -4.87 19.51 0.96
CA GLU A 154 -3.58 20.04 0.52
C GLU A 154 -2.76 18.92 -0.12
N VAL A 155 -2.01 19.22 -1.19
CA VAL A 155 -1.24 18.20 -1.92
C VAL A 155 0.26 18.48 -1.82
N VAL A 156 1.02 17.47 -1.43
CA VAL A 156 2.48 17.51 -1.35
C VAL A 156 3.06 16.42 -2.25
N LEU A 157 3.92 16.81 -3.19
CA LEU A 157 4.65 15.86 -4.00
C LEU A 157 5.87 15.33 -3.25
N LEU A 158 5.98 14.00 -3.15
CA LEU A 158 7.17 13.33 -2.67
C LEU A 158 8.14 13.14 -3.84
N SER A 159 9.34 13.69 -3.70
CA SER A 159 10.40 13.52 -4.69
C SER A 159 10.99 12.12 -4.57
N ASP A 160 11.05 11.41 -5.70
CA ASP A 160 11.63 10.07 -5.86
C ASP A 160 13.15 9.99 -5.61
N SER A 161 13.81 11.14 -5.41
CA SER A 161 15.25 11.27 -5.21
C SER A 161 15.65 11.57 -3.75
N ARG A 162 14.67 11.77 -2.87
CA ARG A 162 14.89 12.09 -1.45
C ARG A 162 14.22 11.08 -0.54
N ASP A 163 14.69 11.00 0.70
CA ASP A 163 14.09 10.13 1.72
C ASP A 163 12.62 10.53 1.95
N GLY A 164 11.69 9.60 1.81
CA GLY A 164 10.26 9.89 1.95
C GLY A 164 9.84 10.22 3.38
N ILE A 165 10.42 9.53 4.37
CA ILE A 165 10.06 9.70 5.77
C ILE A 165 10.50 11.08 6.24
N GLU A 166 11.70 11.55 5.86
CA GLU A 166 12.17 12.90 6.12
C GLU A 166 11.25 13.96 5.49
N GLN A 167 10.83 13.74 4.23
CA GLN A 167 9.92 14.64 3.51
C GLN A 167 8.57 14.76 4.20
N ILE A 168 7.95 13.62 4.54
CA ILE A 168 6.65 13.56 5.20
C ILE A 168 6.73 14.19 6.59
N THR A 169 7.75 13.82 7.38
CA THR A 169 7.97 14.39 8.72
C THR A 169 8.10 15.90 8.66
N THR A 170 8.87 16.41 7.70
CA THR A 170 9.06 17.86 7.52
C THR A 170 7.78 18.57 7.12
N ALA A 171 7.00 17.95 6.22
CA ALA A 171 5.73 18.51 5.78
C ALA A 171 4.68 18.52 6.89
N LEU A 172 4.48 17.38 7.58
CA LEU A 172 3.50 17.24 8.66
C LEU A 172 3.76 18.18 9.83
N ALA A 173 5.03 18.51 10.12
CA ALA A 173 5.38 19.48 11.17
C ALA A 173 4.84 20.91 10.94
N ALA A 174 4.30 21.21 9.76
CA ALA A 174 3.65 22.49 9.45
C ALA A 174 2.12 22.48 9.72
N TYR A 175 1.56 21.34 10.13
CA TYR A 175 0.14 21.14 10.32
C TYR A 175 -0.17 20.74 11.76
N ASP A 176 -1.38 21.06 12.19
CA ASP A 176 -1.99 20.61 13.44
C ASP A 176 -3.43 20.18 13.12
N ASN A 177 -3.96 19.16 13.79
CA ASN A 177 -5.36 18.73 13.69
C ASN A 177 -5.81 18.45 12.23
N LEU A 178 -5.05 17.61 11.53
CA LEU A 178 -5.45 16.97 10.27
C LEU A 178 -6.39 15.81 10.56
N ASP A 179 -7.52 15.77 9.85
CA ASP A 179 -8.50 14.69 9.95
C ASP A 179 -8.07 13.46 9.16
N ALA A 180 -7.32 13.65 8.07
CA ALA A 180 -6.77 12.55 7.30
C ALA A 180 -5.43 12.87 6.64
N VAL A 181 -4.61 11.84 6.45
CA VAL A 181 -3.43 11.88 5.60
C VAL A 181 -3.48 10.73 4.60
N HIS A 182 -3.28 11.06 3.34
CA HIS A 182 -3.33 10.14 2.22
C HIS A 182 -1.93 9.94 1.65
N PHE A 183 -1.53 8.69 1.44
CA PHE A 183 -0.27 8.32 0.81
C PHE A 183 -0.57 7.60 -0.49
N VAL A 184 -0.33 8.26 -1.62
CA VAL A 184 -0.53 7.72 -2.95
C VAL A 184 0.83 7.36 -3.52
N SER A 185 1.11 6.06 -3.63
CA SER A 185 2.42 5.58 -4.05
C SER A 185 2.38 4.13 -4.54
N HIS A 186 3.52 3.64 -4.99
CA HIS A 186 3.69 2.21 -5.28
C HIS A 186 3.71 1.37 -3.99
N GLY A 187 3.07 0.21 -4.04
CA GLY A 187 3.00 -0.76 -2.95
C GLY A 187 3.50 -2.17 -3.33
N THR A 188 3.69 -2.98 -2.30
CA THR A 188 3.86 -4.44 -2.32
C THR A 188 3.18 -5.00 -1.06
N ASP A 189 2.97 -6.32 -1.00
CA ASP A 189 2.45 -7.07 0.17
C ASP A 189 3.13 -6.87 1.53
N ARG A 190 4.21 -6.08 1.61
CA ARG A 190 4.99 -5.85 2.84
C ARG A 190 5.64 -4.47 2.95
N ALA A 191 5.43 -3.60 1.97
CA ALA A 191 6.13 -2.32 1.91
C ALA A 191 5.42 -1.32 1.02
N VAL A 192 5.45 -0.04 1.40
CA VAL A 192 5.00 1.09 0.58
C VAL A 192 6.17 2.00 0.26
N LYS A 193 6.24 2.49 -0.97
CA LYS A 193 7.29 3.42 -1.39
C LYS A 193 6.95 4.83 -0.96
N LEU A 194 7.91 5.59 -0.45
CA LEU A 194 7.77 7.00 -0.12
C LEU A 194 9.05 7.71 -0.58
N GLY A 195 8.98 8.48 -1.66
CA GLY A 195 10.15 9.08 -2.30
C GLY A 195 11.15 8.01 -2.76
N ASN A 196 12.38 8.05 -2.23
CA ASN A 196 13.39 7.02 -2.49
C ASN A 196 13.44 5.91 -1.40
N THR A 197 12.57 5.99 -0.39
CA THR A 197 12.55 5.07 0.75
C THR A 197 11.46 4.02 0.57
N TRP A 198 11.77 2.76 0.81
CA TRP A 198 10.75 1.73 0.99
C TRP A 198 10.43 1.61 2.48
N LEU A 199 9.21 1.99 2.86
CA LEU A 199 8.71 1.81 4.21
C LEU A 199 8.34 0.33 4.43
N THR A 200 9.28 -0.42 4.97
CA THR A 200 9.14 -1.77 5.53
C THR A 200 9.08 -1.71 7.06
N LEU A 201 8.74 -2.82 7.74
CA LEU A 201 8.79 -2.90 9.21
C LEU A 201 10.17 -2.54 9.78
N ASP A 202 11.25 -3.00 9.14
CA ASP A 202 12.62 -2.68 9.58
C ASP A 202 12.93 -1.20 9.43
N SER A 203 12.56 -0.60 8.29
CA SER A 203 12.78 0.82 8.07
C SER A 203 11.89 1.68 8.97
N LEU A 204 10.67 1.24 9.30
CA LEU A 204 9.79 1.89 10.26
C LEU A 204 10.44 1.89 11.65
N ASN A 205 10.97 0.75 12.10
CA ASN A 205 11.67 0.64 13.37
C ASN A 205 12.90 1.56 13.42
N ALA A 206 13.65 1.66 12.32
CA ALA A 206 14.79 2.58 12.21
C ALA A 206 14.39 4.07 12.28
N HIS A 207 13.15 4.40 11.92
CA HIS A 207 12.61 5.77 11.88
C HIS A 207 11.47 6.01 12.88
N ALA A 208 11.30 5.13 13.87
CA ALA A 208 10.14 5.16 14.77
C ALA A 208 9.96 6.52 15.48
N GLY A 209 11.07 7.18 15.83
CA GLY A 209 11.03 8.53 16.41
C GLY A 209 10.45 9.58 15.47
N ASN A 210 10.84 9.57 14.19
CA ASN A 210 10.30 10.47 13.18
C ASN A 210 8.81 10.19 12.94
N VAL A 211 8.43 8.93 12.74
CA VAL A 211 7.04 8.57 12.48
C VAL A 211 6.13 8.85 13.68
N ALA A 212 6.62 8.65 14.91
CA ALA A 212 5.85 8.99 16.11
C ALA A 212 5.49 10.48 16.19
N THR A 213 6.35 11.39 15.69
CA THR A 213 6.04 12.83 15.66
C THR A 213 4.92 13.18 14.69
N TRP A 214 4.54 12.29 13.76
CA TRP A 214 3.42 12.55 12.86
C TRP A 214 2.12 12.74 13.65
N ARG A 215 1.97 12.03 14.78
CA ARG A 215 0.83 12.19 15.71
C ARG A 215 0.55 13.64 16.08
N ASP A 216 1.59 14.46 16.24
CA ASP A 216 1.45 15.86 16.69
C ASP A 216 0.68 16.71 15.66
N SER A 217 0.65 16.29 14.39
CA SER A 217 -0.07 16.95 13.32
C SER A 217 -1.51 16.46 13.12
N LEU A 218 -1.90 15.36 13.78
CA LEU A 218 -3.15 14.66 13.54
C LEU A 218 -4.23 15.04 14.57
N ALA A 219 -5.48 15.07 14.13
CA ALA A 219 -6.65 15.16 15.02
C ALA A 219 -6.85 13.84 15.79
N GLU A 220 -7.66 13.88 16.85
CA GLU A 220 -8.10 12.65 17.53
C GLU A 220 -8.98 11.83 16.57
N GLY A 221 -8.64 10.55 16.37
CA GLY A 221 -9.35 9.70 15.41
C GLY A 221 -9.02 9.97 13.95
N ALA A 222 -7.92 10.66 13.66
CA ALA A 222 -7.48 10.91 12.28
C ALA A 222 -7.14 9.60 11.54
N ASP A 223 -7.35 9.62 10.23
CA ASP A 223 -7.12 8.47 9.36
C ASP A 223 -5.80 8.59 8.57
N LEU A 224 -5.07 7.49 8.40
CA LEU A 224 -3.97 7.34 7.45
C LEU A 224 -4.36 6.34 6.36
N LEU A 225 -4.48 6.82 5.13
CA LEU A 225 -4.93 6.00 3.99
C LEU A 225 -3.76 5.76 3.04
N PHE A 226 -3.43 4.49 2.80
CA PHE A 226 -2.34 4.08 1.92
C PHE A 226 -2.87 3.49 0.62
N TYR A 227 -2.79 4.28 -0.46
CA TYR A 227 -3.08 3.84 -1.83
C TYR A 227 -1.80 3.29 -2.43
N GLY A 228 -1.50 2.04 -2.11
CA GLY A 228 -0.39 1.28 -2.68
C GLY A 228 -0.80 -0.17 -2.77
N CYS A 229 -0.54 -0.77 -3.92
CA CYS A 229 -0.98 -2.12 -4.23
C CYS A 229 -0.55 -3.13 -3.16
N ASP A 230 -1.51 -3.96 -2.77
CA ASP A 230 -1.37 -5.18 -1.98
C ASP A 230 -0.81 -4.95 -0.58
N LEU A 231 -0.66 -3.70 -0.11
CA LEU A 231 0.09 -3.39 1.12
C LEU A 231 -0.34 -4.21 2.34
N ALA A 232 -1.63 -4.55 2.45
CA ALA A 232 -2.19 -5.35 3.51
C ALA A 232 -2.50 -6.81 3.12
N GLY A 233 -2.15 -7.27 1.92
CA GLY A 233 -2.47 -8.63 1.45
C GLY A 233 -1.60 -9.75 2.04
N SER A 234 -0.59 -9.42 2.86
CA SER A 234 0.15 -10.40 3.66
C SER A 234 0.23 -10.04 5.15
N ASP A 235 0.45 -11.05 6.01
CA ASP A 235 0.69 -10.89 7.45
C ASP A 235 1.84 -9.89 7.74
N ALA A 236 2.86 -9.86 6.88
CA ALA A 236 4.00 -8.95 7.05
C ALA A 236 3.59 -7.49 6.79
N GLY A 237 2.76 -7.25 5.78
CA GLY A 237 2.18 -5.94 5.49
C GLY A 237 1.23 -5.46 6.58
N GLN A 238 0.37 -6.36 7.08
CA GLN A 238 -0.52 -6.06 8.21
C GLN A 238 0.25 -5.71 9.49
N THR A 239 1.34 -6.44 9.79
CA THR A 239 2.23 -6.13 10.93
C THR A 239 2.87 -4.75 10.80
N LEU A 240 3.27 -4.35 9.59
CA LEU A 240 3.77 -3.00 9.32
C LEU A 240 2.70 -1.94 9.64
N LEU A 241 1.46 -2.14 9.21
CA LEU A 241 0.35 -1.21 9.45
C LEU A 241 -0.02 -1.15 10.95
N GLU A 242 -0.03 -2.26 11.66
CA GLU A 242 -0.23 -2.27 13.12
C GLU A 242 0.85 -1.47 13.86
N ALA A 243 2.12 -1.61 13.45
CA ALA A 243 3.21 -0.83 14.01
C ALA A 243 3.08 0.67 13.70
N MET A 244 2.58 1.02 12.50
CA MET A 244 2.24 2.42 12.15
C MET A 244 1.15 2.97 13.07
N GLN A 245 0.04 2.25 13.26
CA GLN A 245 -1.05 2.67 14.15
C GLN A 245 -0.54 2.87 15.58
N ALA A 246 0.31 1.97 16.08
CA ALA A 246 0.88 2.10 17.42
C ALA A 246 1.73 3.38 17.58
N LEU A 247 2.49 3.76 16.55
CA LEU A 247 3.34 4.95 16.55
C LEU A 247 2.52 6.24 16.38
N THR A 248 1.60 6.28 15.44
CA THR A 248 0.85 7.51 15.09
C THR A 248 -0.40 7.68 15.95
N GLY A 249 -1.00 6.61 16.45
CA GLY A 249 -2.29 6.63 17.13
C GLY A 249 -3.47 6.89 16.21
N ALA A 250 -3.24 6.88 14.90
CA ALA A 250 -4.23 7.11 13.86
C ALA A 250 -4.89 5.81 13.43
N ASP A 251 -6.12 5.91 12.94
CA ASP A 251 -6.78 4.82 12.25
C ASP A 251 -6.13 4.63 10.86
N ILE A 252 -6.10 3.41 10.35
CA ILE A 252 -5.36 3.07 9.12
C ILE A 252 -6.26 2.33 8.15
N ALA A 253 -6.17 2.71 6.88
CA ALA A 253 -6.73 1.95 5.77
C ALA A 253 -5.69 1.69 4.67
N ALA A 254 -5.69 0.48 4.11
CA ALA A 254 -4.81 0.09 3.01
C ALA A 254 -5.49 -0.98 2.13
N SER A 255 -5.04 -1.11 0.89
CA SER A 255 -5.53 -2.14 -0.04
C SER A 255 -4.90 -3.51 0.25
N THR A 256 -5.68 -4.56 0.03
CA THR A 256 -5.27 -5.98 0.10
C THR A 256 -5.02 -6.61 -1.27
N ASP A 257 -5.14 -5.82 -2.35
CA ASP A 257 -5.05 -6.26 -3.73
C ASP A 257 -4.51 -5.14 -4.66
N ASP A 258 -4.72 -5.27 -5.97
CA ASP A 258 -4.20 -4.33 -6.96
C ASP A 258 -4.91 -2.96 -6.86
N THR A 259 -4.22 -1.91 -6.40
CA THR A 259 -4.79 -0.56 -6.38
C THR A 259 -4.64 0.13 -7.73
N GLY A 260 -5.74 0.54 -8.38
CA GLY A 260 -5.73 1.35 -9.60
C GLY A 260 -6.83 1.03 -10.60
N ALA A 261 -6.45 0.80 -11.85
CA ALA A 261 -7.37 0.69 -12.97
C ALA A 261 -8.20 -0.61 -12.94
N GLN A 262 -9.54 -0.48 -12.97
CA GLN A 262 -10.45 -1.63 -13.11
C GLN A 262 -10.21 -2.46 -14.37
N SER A 263 -9.72 -1.85 -15.45
CA SER A 263 -9.35 -2.58 -16.67
C SER A 263 -8.19 -3.56 -16.49
N LEU A 264 -7.44 -3.42 -15.40
CA LEU A 264 -6.32 -4.27 -14.98
C LEU A 264 -6.67 -5.12 -13.75
N ASP A 265 -7.96 -5.26 -13.43
CA ASP A 265 -8.48 -5.99 -12.24
C ASP A 265 -8.15 -5.35 -10.88
N GLY A 266 -7.74 -4.08 -10.88
CA GLY A 266 -7.54 -3.31 -9.66
C GLY A 266 -8.71 -2.39 -9.31
N ASP A 267 -8.73 -1.86 -8.10
CA ASP A 267 -9.69 -0.85 -7.69
C ASP A 267 -9.05 0.17 -6.73
N TRP A 268 -9.86 1.06 -6.15
CA TRP A 268 -9.38 2.09 -5.23
C TRP A 268 -9.92 1.90 -3.82
N ASP A 269 -10.51 0.73 -3.57
CA ASP A 269 -11.01 0.36 -2.27
C ASP A 269 -9.82 0.07 -1.33
N LEU A 270 -10.05 0.26 -0.04
CA LEU A 270 -9.06 0.00 1.01
C LEU A 270 -9.71 -0.98 1.99
N GLU A 271 -9.59 -2.28 1.69
CA GLU A 271 -10.33 -3.35 2.36
C GLU A 271 -9.81 -3.62 3.77
N TYR A 272 -8.52 -3.34 4.01
CA TYR A 272 -7.91 -3.55 5.31
C TYR A 272 -8.00 -2.28 6.16
N GLN A 273 -8.58 -2.41 7.35
CA GLN A 273 -8.82 -1.30 8.26
C GLN A 273 -8.37 -1.64 9.68
N LEU A 274 -7.71 -0.68 10.32
CA LEU A 274 -7.37 -0.69 11.73
C LEU A 274 -7.97 0.56 12.39
N GLY A 275 -8.97 0.39 13.24
CA GLY A 275 -9.73 1.51 13.82
C GLY A 275 -11.04 1.78 13.09
N GLU A 276 -11.60 2.98 13.25
CA GLU A 276 -12.90 3.36 12.69
C GLU A 276 -12.70 4.36 11.53
N LEU A 277 -12.69 3.87 10.30
CA LEU A 277 -12.47 4.71 9.12
C LEU A 277 -13.64 5.69 8.90
N GLN A 278 -13.33 6.99 8.86
CA GLN A 278 -14.32 8.06 8.64
C GLN A 278 -14.09 8.79 7.31
N THR A 279 -12.91 8.61 6.74
CA THR A 279 -12.45 9.28 5.53
C THR A 279 -12.78 8.48 4.27
N GLU A 280 -13.35 9.18 3.28
CA GLU A 280 -13.57 8.61 1.94
C GLU A 280 -12.28 8.59 1.11
N VAL A 281 -12.19 7.63 0.19
CA VAL A 281 -11.14 7.57 -0.85
C VAL A 281 -10.97 8.95 -1.53
N VAL A 282 -9.72 9.32 -1.77
CA VAL A 282 -9.35 10.69 -2.16
C VAL A 282 -9.67 10.97 -3.64
N PHE A 283 -9.76 9.94 -4.48
CA PHE A 283 -9.94 10.06 -5.94
C PHE A 283 -11.38 9.98 -6.41
N SER A 284 -11.71 10.64 -7.53
CA SER A 284 -13.07 10.63 -8.10
C SER A 284 -13.37 9.36 -8.81
N LEU A 285 -14.66 9.05 -8.91
CA LEU A 285 -15.15 8.04 -9.84
C LEU A 285 -14.64 8.29 -11.27
N ASP A 286 -14.46 9.55 -11.69
CA ASP A 286 -13.89 9.86 -13.02
C ASP A 286 -12.45 9.37 -13.12
N VAL A 287 -11.56 9.70 -12.18
CA VAL A 287 -10.18 9.15 -12.18
C VAL A 287 -10.15 7.66 -11.94
N GLN A 288 -10.97 7.13 -11.04
CA GLN A 288 -11.02 5.70 -10.76
C GLN A 288 -11.41 4.88 -12.02
N THR A 289 -12.18 5.48 -12.94
CA THR A 289 -12.57 4.85 -14.21
C THR A 289 -11.63 5.16 -15.38
N GLU A 290 -11.00 6.34 -15.40
CA GLU A 290 -10.13 6.81 -16.49
C GLU A 290 -8.64 6.52 -16.27
N TRP A 291 -8.23 6.17 -15.05
CA TRP A 291 -6.86 5.77 -14.77
C TRP A 291 -6.53 4.45 -15.46
N TYR A 292 -5.36 4.37 -16.09
CA TYR A 292 -4.94 3.22 -16.91
C TYR A 292 -3.78 2.41 -16.31
N GLY A 293 -3.34 2.69 -15.07
CA GLY A 293 -2.23 2.00 -14.41
C GLY A 293 -2.64 1.26 -13.13
N LEU A 294 -1.70 0.49 -12.56
CA LEU A 294 -1.78 0.01 -11.18
C LEU A 294 -0.67 0.67 -10.36
N LEU A 295 -0.91 0.86 -9.07
CA LEU A 295 0.10 1.34 -8.11
C LEU A 295 0.98 0.18 -7.61
N ASN A 296 1.35 -0.73 -8.51
CA ASN A 296 1.98 -2.03 -8.21
C ASN A 296 3.50 -2.01 -8.48
N THR A 297 4.24 -2.78 -7.68
CA THR A 297 5.66 -3.11 -7.88
C THR A 297 5.86 -4.63 -7.95
N PHE A 298 6.46 -5.09 -9.04
CA PHE A 298 6.83 -6.51 -9.17
C PHE A 298 8.13 -6.81 -8.42
N THR A 299 8.17 -7.94 -7.70
CA THR A 299 9.39 -8.36 -6.98
C THR A 299 9.93 -9.68 -7.51
N VAL A 300 11.23 -9.69 -7.83
CA VAL A 300 11.99 -10.89 -8.15
C VAL A 300 12.51 -11.52 -6.86
N THR A 301 12.10 -12.75 -6.59
CA THR A 301 12.38 -13.47 -5.32
C THR A 301 13.23 -14.72 -5.49
N ASN A 302 13.54 -15.12 -6.72
CA ASN A 302 14.40 -16.27 -7.00
C ASN A 302 15.24 -16.09 -8.28
N THR A 303 16.20 -16.98 -8.46
CA THR A 303 17.15 -16.97 -9.59
C THR A 303 16.76 -17.87 -10.76
N ASN A 304 15.54 -18.39 -10.77
CA ASN A 304 15.08 -19.28 -11.84
C ASN A 304 14.99 -18.50 -13.17
N ASP A 305 15.22 -19.19 -14.29
CA ASP A 305 15.10 -18.60 -15.64
C ASP A 305 13.67 -18.13 -15.94
N SER A 306 12.66 -18.80 -15.38
CA SER A 306 11.24 -18.53 -15.62
C SER A 306 10.37 -19.00 -14.45
N GLY A 307 9.08 -18.67 -14.51
CA GLY A 307 8.08 -19.02 -13.49
C GLY A 307 7.91 -17.96 -12.41
N ALA A 308 7.01 -18.22 -11.46
CA ALA A 308 6.67 -17.30 -10.38
C ALA A 308 7.93 -16.82 -9.62
N GLY A 309 8.00 -15.52 -9.33
CA GLY A 309 9.12 -14.89 -8.63
C GLY A 309 10.42 -14.71 -9.43
N SER A 310 10.44 -15.08 -10.72
CA SER A 310 11.60 -14.85 -11.61
C SER A 310 11.59 -13.46 -12.26
N LEU A 311 12.77 -12.96 -12.66
CA LEU A 311 12.91 -11.73 -13.45
C LEU A 311 12.11 -11.78 -14.76
N ARG A 312 12.10 -12.93 -15.43
CA ARG A 312 11.32 -13.11 -16.67
C ARG A 312 9.84 -12.88 -16.42
N GLN A 313 9.29 -13.45 -15.35
CA GLN A 313 7.87 -13.28 -15.03
C GLN A 313 7.56 -11.83 -14.66
N ALA A 314 8.44 -11.17 -13.91
CA ALA A 314 8.26 -9.75 -13.58
C ALA A 314 8.23 -8.85 -14.82
N ILE A 315 9.11 -9.10 -15.82
CA ILE A 315 9.10 -8.36 -17.09
C ILE A 315 7.80 -8.63 -17.88
N LEU A 316 7.33 -9.89 -17.91
CA LEU A 316 6.07 -10.22 -18.57
C LEU A 316 4.87 -9.51 -17.94
N ASN A 317 4.83 -9.45 -16.61
CA ASN A 317 3.75 -8.75 -15.90
C ASN A 317 3.81 -7.24 -16.18
N ALA A 318 4.98 -6.61 -16.09
CA ALA A 318 5.17 -5.20 -16.44
C ALA A 318 4.71 -4.89 -17.88
N ASN A 319 5.14 -5.70 -18.85
CA ASN A 319 4.70 -5.54 -20.22
C ASN A 319 3.17 -5.68 -20.43
N SER A 320 2.43 -6.28 -19.49
CA SER A 320 0.98 -6.50 -19.60
C SER A 320 0.12 -5.39 -19.01
N LEU A 321 0.66 -4.56 -18.10
CA LEU A 321 -0.11 -3.53 -17.40
C LEU A 321 -0.09 -2.17 -18.10
N GLY A 322 1.00 -1.83 -18.81
CA GLY A 322 1.17 -0.49 -19.38
C GLY A 322 1.52 0.55 -18.31
N GLY A 323 1.95 1.75 -18.73
CA GLY A 323 2.47 2.77 -17.82
C GLY A 323 3.95 2.58 -17.47
N THR A 324 4.39 3.16 -16.34
CA THR A 324 5.76 2.96 -15.78
C THR A 324 5.73 1.98 -14.63
N ASP A 325 6.23 0.77 -14.84
CA ASP A 325 6.29 -0.27 -13.82
C ASP A 325 7.60 -0.22 -13.02
N ILE A 326 7.57 -0.79 -11.82
CA ILE A 326 8.77 -0.99 -11.00
C ILE A 326 9.00 -2.50 -10.81
N ILE A 327 10.22 -2.96 -11.06
CA ILE A 327 10.69 -4.31 -10.78
C ILE A 327 11.83 -4.24 -9.75
N ASN A 328 11.56 -4.73 -8.55
CA ASN A 328 12.50 -4.84 -7.43
C ASN A 328 13.01 -6.28 -7.26
N PHE A 329 13.96 -6.45 -6.35
CA PHE A 329 14.60 -7.72 -6.01
C PHE A 329 14.58 -7.93 -4.49
N ASN A 330 14.25 -9.15 -4.08
CA ASN A 330 14.30 -9.63 -2.70
C ASN A 330 14.53 -11.15 -2.72
N ILE A 331 15.69 -11.57 -3.23
CA ILE A 331 16.04 -12.98 -3.36
C ILE A 331 16.56 -13.48 -2.01
N ALA A 332 15.95 -14.53 -1.49
CA ALA A 332 16.28 -15.04 -0.17
C ALA A 332 17.77 -15.42 -0.02
N GLY A 333 18.39 -14.91 1.05
CA GLY A 333 19.78 -15.15 1.42
C GLY A 333 20.72 -14.09 0.84
N THR A 334 21.84 -13.84 1.52
CA THR A 334 22.82 -12.84 1.08
C THR A 334 23.93 -13.46 0.24
N GLY A 335 24.40 -12.73 -0.78
CA GLY A 335 25.53 -13.14 -1.60
C GLY A 335 25.36 -12.77 -3.08
N LEU A 336 26.12 -13.42 -3.95
CA LEU A 336 25.92 -13.25 -5.39
C LEU A 336 24.76 -14.15 -5.86
N HIS A 337 23.71 -13.52 -6.37
CA HIS A 337 22.56 -14.20 -6.96
C HIS A 337 22.73 -14.23 -8.47
N THR A 338 22.93 -15.41 -9.05
CA THR A 338 23.11 -15.56 -10.50
C THR A 338 21.86 -16.10 -11.17
N ILE A 339 21.24 -15.28 -12.01
CA ILE A 339 20.15 -15.65 -12.90
C ILE A 339 20.76 -16.19 -14.20
N ASN A 340 20.72 -17.50 -14.38
CA ASN A 340 21.19 -18.16 -15.58
C ASN A 340 20.07 -18.23 -16.61
N LEU A 341 20.22 -17.50 -17.72
CA LEU A 341 19.21 -17.49 -18.78
C LEU A 341 19.32 -18.76 -19.62
N ALA A 342 18.19 -19.43 -19.82
CA ALA A 342 18.05 -20.54 -20.76
C ALA A 342 17.54 -20.09 -22.14
N SER A 343 16.98 -18.88 -22.21
CA SER A 343 16.50 -18.23 -23.43
C SER A 343 16.56 -16.70 -23.28
N ALA A 344 16.48 -15.96 -24.39
CA ALA A 344 16.41 -14.50 -24.36
C ALA A 344 15.27 -14.02 -23.46
N LEU A 345 15.48 -12.93 -22.70
CA LEU A 345 14.42 -12.31 -21.93
C LEU A 345 13.34 -11.74 -22.88
N PRO A 346 12.08 -11.62 -22.44
CA PRO A 346 11.06 -10.89 -23.18
C PRO A 346 11.54 -9.45 -23.41
N SER A 347 11.31 -8.91 -24.61
CA SER A 347 11.60 -7.51 -24.87
C SER A 347 10.71 -6.63 -23.99
N ILE A 348 11.28 -5.59 -23.41
CA ILE A 348 10.59 -4.59 -22.59
C ILE A 348 9.86 -3.64 -23.54
N THR A 349 8.53 -3.60 -23.44
CA THR A 349 7.67 -2.82 -24.34
C THR A 349 7.06 -1.57 -23.69
N GLY A 350 7.05 -1.51 -22.36
CA GLY A 350 6.63 -0.35 -21.58
C GLY A 350 7.80 0.33 -20.86
N VAL A 351 7.56 1.50 -20.27
CA VAL A 351 8.57 2.16 -19.42
C VAL A 351 8.70 1.35 -18.14
N VAL A 352 9.92 1.02 -17.72
CA VAL A 352 10.11 0.22 -16.50
C VAL A 352 11.36 0.66 -15.73
N THR A 353 11.25 0.65 -14.41
CA THR A 353 12.41 0.74 -13.51
C THR A 353 12.74 -0.64 -12.98
N ILE A 354 13.79 -1.27 -13.51
CA ILE A 354 14.33 -2.53 -13.00
C ILE A 354 15.51 -2.22 -12.08
N ASN A 355 15.32 -2.41 -10.78
CA ASN A 355 16.27 -2.01 -9.76
C ASN A 355 16.80 -3.18 -8.91
N ALA A 356 17.91 -3.77 -9.34
CA ALA A 356 18.60 -4.83 -8.60
C ALA A 356 19.33 -4.35 -7.32
N THR A 357 19.39 -3.04 -7.03
CA THR A 357 19.97 -2.54 -5.77
C THR A 357 19.00 -2.66 -4.59
N THR A 358 17.75 -3.07 -4.84
CA THR A 358 16.75 -3.27 -3.78
C THR A 358 16.93 -4.58 -3.03
N ASP A 359 17.71 -5.51 -3.58
CA ASP A 359 18.09 -6.75 -2.90
C ASP A 359 19.01 -6.45 -1.71
N ASP A 360 18.79 -7.14 -0.58
CA ASP A 360 19.61 -6.98 0.63
C ASP A 360 21.09 -7.32 0.39
N SER A 361 21.38 -8.17 -0.61
CA SER A 361 22.74 -8.53 -1.02
C SER A 361 23.52 -7.36 -1.59
N PHE A 362 22.85 -6.31 -2.09
CA PHE A 362 23.55 -5.10 -2.54
C PHE A 362 24.29 -4.43 -1.37
N ALA A 363 23.60 -4.24 -0.25
CA ALA A 363 24.20 -3.71 0.98
C ALA A 363 25.23 -4.69 1.56
N ALA A 364 24.91 -5.99 1.60
CA ALA A 364 25.82 -7.02 2.10
C ALA A 364 27.10 -7.14 1.27
N ASN A 365 27.05 -6.82 -0.03
CA ASN A 365 28.19 -6.80 -0.94
C ASN A 365 28.95 -5.45 -0.95
N GLY A 366 28.77 -4.63 0.09
CA GLY A 366 29.45 -3.34 0.24
C GLY A 366 29.00 -2.30 -0.78
N SER A 367 27.69 -2.23 -1.02
CA SER A 367 27.05 -1.35 -2.01
C SER A 367 27.53 -1.60 -3.44
N ARG A 368 27.76 -2.88 -3.77
CA ARG A 368 28.15 -3.33 -5.11
C ARG A 368 27.06 -4.24 -5.69
N PRO A 369 26.87 -4.24 -7.02
CA PRO A 369 25.93 -5.16 -7.68
C PRO A 369 26.11 -6.60 -7.20
N ALA A 370 25.01 -7.20 -6.75
CA ALA A 370 24.98 -8.58 -6.25
C ALA A 370 24.11 -9.51 -7.12
N ILE A 371 23.26 -8.93 -7.98
CA ILE A 371 22.48 -9.68 -8.96
C ILE A 371 23.28 -9.80 -10.26
N VAL A 372 23.53 -11.03 -10.68
CA VAL A 372 24.23 -11.37 -11.91
C VAL A 372 23.24 -11.88 -12.95
N LEU A 373 23.11 -11.17 -14.06
CA LEU A 373 22.39 -11.65 -15.24
C LEU A 373 23.39 -12.33 -16.19
N ASN A 374 23.23 -13.64 -16.37
CA ASN A 374 24.19 -14.47 -17.09
C ASN A 374 23.56 -15.08 -18.36
N GLY A 375 24.06 -14.68 -19.53
CA GLY A 375 23.65 -15.23 -20.84
C GLY A 375 24.30 -16.56 -21.21
N GLY A 376 25.19 -17.10 -20.35
CA GLY A 376 25.81 -18.42 -20.52
C GLY A 376 26.68 -18.60 -21.76
N GLY A 377 27.00 -17.53 -22.50
CA GLY A 377 27.70 -17.56 -23.78
C GLY A 377 26.86 -18.06 -24.95
N THR A 378 25.54 -18.15 -24.77
CA THR A 378 24.60 -18.69 -25.78
C THR A 378 23.46 -17.74 -26.10
N ILE A 379 23.09 -16.86 -25.17
CA ILE A 379 22.08 -15.84 -25.38
C ILE A 379 22.71 -14.64 -26.09
N GLN A 380 22.05 -14.14 -27.14
CA GLN A 380 22.53 -13.01 -27.93
C GLN A 380 22.55 -11.73 -27.13
N ASP A 381 21.38 -11.29 -26.66
CA ASP A 381 21.20 -10.05 -25.93
C ASP A 381 20.64 -10.28 -24.52
N GLY A 382 21.00 -9.41 -23.58
CA GLY A 382 20.47 -9.37 -22.22
C GLY A 382 19.10 -8.72 -22.15
N PHE A 383 19.05 -7.49 -21.64
CA PHE A 383 17.82 -6.71 -21.68
C PHE A 383 17.60 -6.18 -23.09
N GLN A 384 16.37 -6.22 -23.59
CA GLN A 384 16.03 -5.66 -24.91
C GLN A 384 14.94 -4.62 -24.71
N LEU A 385 15.21 -3.36 -25.06
CA LEU A 385 14.26 -2.24 -24.98
C LEU A 385 13.61 -2.02 -26.35
N TYR A 386 12.28 -2.08 -26.42
CA TYR A 386 11.52 -1.95 -27.66
C TYR A 386 10.78 -0.60 -27.76
N GLY A 387 10.07 -0.39 -28.88
CA GLY A 387 9.22 0.80 -29.03
C GLY A 387 8.19 0.89 -27.91
N GLY A 388 8.21 1.98 -27.14
CA GLY A 388 7.37 2.19 -25.96
C GLY A 388 8.12 2.20 -24.62
N SER A 389 9.37 1.69 -24.58
CA SER A 389 10.15 1.60 -23.33
C SER A 389 11.11 2.79 -23.09
N GLY A 390 10.92 3.91 -23.78
CA GLY A 390 11.76 5.10 -23.64
C GLY A 390 11.60 5.72 -22.25
N GLY A 391 12.72 5.97 -21.55
CA GLY A 391 12.69 6.45 -20.16
C GLY A 391 12.87 5.35 -19.11
N SER A 392 12.99 4.09 -19.53
CA SER A 392 13.27 2.97 -18.62
C SER A 392 14.62 3.12 -17.91
N THR A 393 14.69 2.63 -16.68
CA THR A 393 15.91 2.58 -15.87
C THR A 393 16.25 1.13 -15.55
N ILE A 394 17.45 0.69 -15.89
CA ILE A 394 17.99 -0.63 -15.51
C ILE A 394 19.26 -0.39 -14.70
N ARG A 395 19.27 -0.82 -13.43
CA ARG A 395 20.41 -0.56 -12.51
C ARG A 395 20.65 -1.70 -11.53
N GLY A 396 21.88 -1.77 -11.02
CA GLY A 396 22.28 -2.69 -9.94
C GLY A 396 22.71 -4.09 -10.38
N PHE A 397 22.91 -4.31 -11.69
CA PHE A 397 23.27 -5.63 -12.24
C PHE A 397 24.76 -5.77 -12.54
N VAL A 398 25.26 -7.01 -12.42
CA VAL A 398 26.39 -7.50 -13.22
C VAL A 398 25.80 -8.20 -14.44
N ILE A 399 26.12 -7.73 -15.65
CA ILE A 399 25.63 -8.30 -16.91
C ILE A 399 26.81 -8.96 -17.61
N GLN A 400 26.72 -10.28 -17.87
CA GLN A 400 27.85 -11.04 -18.40
C GLN A 400 27.45 -12.20 -19.32
N ASN A 401 28.43 -12.64 -20.12
CA ASN A 401 28.36 -13.80 -21.01
C ASN A 401 27.20 -13.77 -22.02
N PHE A 402 26.94 -12.61 -22.61
CA PHE A 402 26.09 -12.46 -23.81
C PHE A 402 26.96 -12.52 -25.06
N THR A 403 26.43 -13.06 -26.17
CA THR A 403 27.22 -13.16 -27.42
C THR A 403 27.25 -11.86 -28.21
N GLU A 404 26.34 -10.94 -27.93
CA GLU A 404 26.26 -9.62 -28.56
C GLU A 404 26.17 -8.51 -27.52
N SER A 405 24.96 -8.05 -27.14
CA SER A 405 24.78 -6.89 -26.26
C SER A 405 24.26 -7.28 -24.87
N GLY A 406 24.67 -6.54 -23.83
CA GLY A 406 24.12 -6.72 -22.49
C GLY A 406 22.76 -6.05 -22.28
N ILE A 407 22.53 -4.93 -22.98
CA ILE A 407 21.31 -4.10 -22.99
C ILE A 407 21.16 -3.51 -24.39
#